data_AF-A0A3C1SA64-F1
#
_entry.id   AF-A0A3C1SA64-F1
#
_cell.length_a   1.000
_cell.length_b   1.000
_cell.length_c   1.000
_cell.angle_alpha   90.00
_cell.angle_beta   90.00
_cell.angle_gamma   90.00
#
_symmetry.space_group_name_H-M   'P 1'
#
loop_
_entity.id
_entity.type
_entity.pdbx_description
1 polymer ?
#
loop_
_entity_poly.entity_id
_entity_poly.type
_entity_poly.pdbx_seq_one_letter_code
_entity_poly.pdbx_strand_id
1 'polypeptide(L)'
;MLEHDDLLSGFIEDSQQHLQSIEPDLLALESDADQIDPDAVNRIFRSVHSIKGAAGFFGLQNISKISHAMESVLSLLREKKIAPSPKLTDALLSGVDALKAMLEDVNGSESFDLHEQLGYLKTLLNEDTAPETTVTVKEKNANHAHLSDFTVPEREIKEILSKGYHLYAVRILLNKDLRDKRKSPFDFINNMESLGRYVDSFLDIRSVGGLSDCLDNELAFDFLFATILERDLVPMALELPKEQIRSIDLDEFHKEMAAAPPLPIAPPPPIPSRPIVEEPVQEEHHAEQDNVQSSPVDQFLKPKSLIHTDEKIRVSVNFLNELMNLAGELVLGRNQLMQIALPLVKAAPDLNPMLQHISRVISEMQEKVMLMRMQPMSLLFGKFPRVVRDMAKSHNKEVKLITQGEDVELDKSIIEGLSDPLTHLIRNSADHGIEPPEEREKLGKHRYGTIRLKAYHQGGQVHLEISDDGRGIDGNLVAKKAVEKGIITRELMKTMNSKDMVRLIFRAGFSTADHITDLSGRGVGMDV
;
A
#
# COMPACT_ATOMS: atom_id res chain seq x y z
N MET A 1 -29.24 -2.30 -2.97
CA MET A 1 -28.74 -0.92 -3.13
C MET A 1 -27.65 -0.68 -2.12
N LEU A 2 -27.97 -0.48 -0.82
CA LEU A 2 -27.00 -0.33 0.28
C LEU A 2 -25.79 -1.29 0.19
N GLU A 3 -26.05 -2.61 0.16
CA GLU A 3 -25.00 -3.66 0.17
C GLU A 3 -23.93 -3.54 -0.94
N HIS A 4 -24.25 -2.88 -2.07
CA HIS A 4 -23.30 -2.72 -3.17
C HIS A 4 -22.43 -1.47 -3.02
N ASP A 5 -22.95 -0.43 -2.37
CA ASP A 5 -22.16 0.73 -1.92
C ASP A 5 -21.26 0.32 -0.75
N ASP A 6 -21.75 -0.52 0.18
CA ASP A 6 -20.97 -1.04 1.32
C ASP A 6 -19.75 -1.86 0.86
N LEU A 7 -19.94 -2.78 -0.11
CA LEU A 7 -18.84 -3.58 -0.67
C LEU A 7 -17.82 -2.73 -1.46
N LEU A 8 -18.29 -1.76 -2.24
CA LEU A 8 -17.41 -0.87 -2.99
C LEU A 8 -16.63 0.07 -2.05
N SER A 9 -17.28 0.57 -1.00
CA SER A 9 -16.64 1.40 0.04
C SER A 9 -15.56 0.62 0.80
N GLY A 10 -15.83 -0.63 1.17
CA GLY A 10 -14.82 -1.51 1.78
C GLY A 10 -13.60 -1.73 0.88
N PHE A 11 -13.81 -1.92 -0.43
CA PHE A 11 -12.71 -1.99 -1.40
C PHE A 11 -11.92 -0.68 -1.50
N ILE A 12 -12.58 0.48 -1.47
CA ILE A 12 -11.91 1.78 -1.47
C ILE A 12 -11.07 1.94 -0.20
N GLU A 13 -11.61 1.64 0.98
CA GLU A 13 -10.87 1.73 2.26
C GLU A 13 -9.66 0.79 2.30
N ASP A 14 -9.83 -0.51 2.01
CA ASP A 14 -8.71 -1.47 2.01
C ASP A 14 -7.67 -1.12 0.91
N SER A 15 -8.09 -0.63 -0.26
CA SER A 15 -7.17 -0.19 -1.33
C SER A 15 -6.39 1.08 -0.99
N GLN A 16 -7.04 2.07 -0.36
CA GLN A 16 -6.36 3.25 0.16
C GLN A 16 -5.36 2.87 1.25
N GLN A 17 -5.71 1.93 2.15
CA GLN A 17 -4.79 1.39 3.15
C GLN A 17 -3.59 0.69 2.50
N HIS A 18 -3.81 -0.13 1.46
CA HIS A 18 -2.73 -0.75 0.68
C HIS A 18 -1.80 0.32 0.06
N LEU A 19 -2.33 1.33 -0.62
CA LEU A 19 -1.53 2.40 -1.24
C LEU A 19 -0.75 3.23 -0.21
N GLN A 20 -1.32 3.51 0.96
CA GLN A 20 -0.62 4.19 2.05
C GLN A 20 0.56 3.35 2.59
N SER A 21 0.44 2.02 2.60
CA SER A 21 1.53 1.12 2.99
C SER A 21 2.64 0.97 1.95
N ILE A 22 2.33 1.20 0.66
CA ILE A 22 3.26 1.02 -0.46
C ILE A 22 4.30 2.15 -0.56
N GLU A 23 3.93 3.41 -0.29
CA GLU A 23 4.82 4.56 -0.52
C GLU A 23 6.14 4.53 0.26
N PRO A 24 6.20 4.19 1.57
CA PRO A 24 7.47 4.08 2.28
C PRO A 24 8.38 2.99 1.72
N ASP A 25 7.82 1.83 1.36
CA ASP A 25 8.59 0.73 0.75
C ASP A 25 9.13 1.14 -0.63
N LEU A 26 8.35 1.84 -1.48
CA LEU A 26 8.81 2.34 -2.78
C LEU A 26 10.00 3.32 -2.66
N LEU A 27 10.00 4.16 -1.63
CA LEU A 27 11.06 5.13 -1.37
C LEU A 27 12.32 4.48 -0.77
N ALA A 28 12.15 3.39 0.00
CA ALA A 28 13.27 2.58 0.46
C ALA A 28 14.04 1.93 -0.70
N LEU A 29 13.36 1.51 -1.78
CA LEU A 29 13.99 0.90 -2.97
C LEU A 29 15.02 1.82 -3.68
N GLU A 30 14.94 3.13 -3.53
CA GLU A 30 15.94 4.07 -4.07
C GLU A 30 17.13 4.28 -3.12
N SER A 31 16.93 4.07 -1.81
CA SER A 31 17.89 4.45 -0.77
C SER A 31 19.09 3.50 -0.66
N ASP A 32 18.88 2.20 -0.90
CA ASP A 32 19.90 1.14 -0.80
C ASP A 32 19.89 0.24 -2.04
N ALA A 33 20.25 0.82 -3.20
CA ALA A 33 20.22 0.13 -4.50
C ALA A 33 21.06 -1.17 -4.56
N ASP A 34 22.11 -1.29 -3.74
CA ASP A 34 22.95 -2.49 -3.61
C ASP A 34 22.39 -3.55 -2.63
N GLN A 35 21.40 -3.19 -1.79
CA GLN A 35 20.76 -4.08 -0.81
C GLN A 35 19.23 -3.94 -0.80
N ILE A 36 18.61 -4.32 -1.92
CA ILE A 36 17.15 -4.46 -2.03
C ILE A 36 16.64 -5.42 -0.95
N ASP A 37 15.78 -4.94 -0.03
CA ASP A 37 14.95 -5.79 0.81
C ASP A 37 13.99 -6.60 -0.10
N PRO A 38 14.14 -7.94 -0.22
CA PRO A 38 13.25 -8.75 -1.03
C PRO A 38 11.82 -8.71 -0.49
N ASP A 39 11.65 -8.53 0.82
CA ASP A 39 10.34 -8.46 1.45
C ASP A 39 9.64 -7.14 1.15
N ALA A 40 10.35 -6.02 0.97
CA ALA A 40 9.76 -4.76 0.49
C ALA A 40 9.13 -4.93 -0.90
N VAL A 41 9.89 -5.49 -1.84
CA VAL A 41 9.36 -5.78 -3.19
C VAL A 41 8.16 -6.73 -3.12
N ASN A 42 8.19 -7.72 -2.23
CA ASN A 42 7.05 -8.63 -2.01
C ASN A 42 5.83 -7.96 -1.34
N ARG A 43 6.02 -7.02 -0.39
CA ARG A 43 4.96 -6.24 0.27
C ARG A 43 4.25 -5.33 -0.75
N ILE A 44 5.03 -4.62 -1.56
CA ILE A 44 4.50 -3.77 -2.65
C ILE A 44 3.76 -4.65 -3.68
N PHE A 45 4.39 -5.71 -4.17
CA PHE A 45 3.79 -6.62 -5.17
C PHE A 45 2.43 -7.16 -4.70
N ARG A 46 2.35 -7.70 -3.47
CA ARG A 46 1.09 -8.25 -2.93
C ARG A 46 -0.01 -7.21 -2.83
N SER A 47 0.33 -5.99 -2.43
CA SER A 47 -0.62 -4.90 -2.27
C SER A 47 -1.15 -4.40 -3.63
N VAL A 48 -0.28 -4.24 -4.63
CA VAL A 48 -0.69 -3.89 -6.01
C VAL A 48 -1.52 -5.01 -6.66
N HIS A 49 -1.13 -6.27 -6.46
CA HIS A 49 -1.87 -7.44 -6.96
C HIS A 49 -3.26 -7.57 -6.31
N SER A 50 -3.38 -7.28 -5.01
CA SER A 50 -4.67 -7.22 -4.29
C SER A 50 -5.59 -6.16 -4.89
N ILE A 51 -5.08 -4.94 -5.10
CA ILE A 51 -5.83 -3.85 -5.75
C ILE A 51 -6.26 -4.24 -7.17
N LYS A 52 -5.38 -4.84 -7.97
CA LYS A 52 -5.72 -5.33 -9.32
C LYS A 52 -6.87 -6.36 -9.30
N GLY A 53 -6.78 -7.36 -8.42
CA GLY A 53 -7.78 -8.42 -8.30
C GLY A 53 -9.16 -7.88 -7.92
N ALA A 54 -9.21 -7.01 -6.91
CA ALA A 54 -10.46 -6.40 -6.47
C ALA A 54 -11.01 -5.37 -7.49
N ALA A 55 -10.16 -4.57 -8.13
CA ALA A 55 -10.56 -3.67 -9.22
C ALA A 55 -11.16 -4.45 -10.41
N GLY A 56 -10.60 -5.62 -10.74
CA GLY A 56 -11.18 -6.55 -11.71
C GLY A 56 -12.57 -7.04 -11.31
N PHE A 57 -12.76 -7.43 -10.04
CA PHE A 57 -14.07 -7.85 -9.51
C PHE A 57 -15.13 -6.74 -9.59
N PHE A 58 -14.77 -5.47 -9.34
CA PHE A 58 -15.68 -4.32 -9.48
C PHE A 58 -15.78 -3.77 -10.92
N GLY A 59 -15.07 -4.36 -11.90
CA GLY A 59 -15.09 -3.91 -13.30
C GLY A 59 -14.36 -2.59 -13.58
N LEU A 60 -13.54 -2.11 -12.64
CA LEU A 60 -12.83 -0.84 -12.68
C LEU A 60 -11.57 -0.98 -13.56
N GLN A 61 -11.77 -0.89 -14.87
CA GLN A 61 -10.77 -1.24 -15.86
C GLN A 61 -9.52 -0.35 -15.79
N ASN A 62 -9.66 0.96 -15.56
CA ASN A 62 -8.52 1.88 -15.52
C ASN A 62 -7.63 1.64 -14.28
N ILE A 63 -8.24 1.40 -13.12
CA ILE A 63 -7.54 0.96 -11.90
C ILE A 63 -6.84 -0.37 -12.17
N SER A 64 -7.53 -1.36 -12.76
CA SER A 64 -6.95 -2.66 -13.12
C SER A 64 -5.78 -2.55 -14.11
N LYS A 65 -5.91 -1.73 -15.17
CA LYS A 65 -4.86 -1.48 -16.19
C LYS A 65 -3.57 -0.93 -15.55
N ILE A 66 -3.66 0.10 -14.71
CA ILE A 66 -2.47 0.71 -14.09
C ILE A 66 -1.86 -0.20 -13.00
N SER A 67 -2.68 -0.88 -12.18
CA SER A 67 -2.17 -1.87 -11.22
C SER A 67 -1.47 -3.04 -11.93
N HIS A 68 -2.00 -3.52 -13.06
CA HIS A 68 -1.34 -4.57 -13.85
C HIS A 68 0.01 -4.09 -14.41
N ALA A 69 0.08 -2.89 -14.97
CA ALA A 69 1.35 -2.33 -15.46
C ALA A 69 2.40 -2.20 -14.33
N MET A 70 1.99 -1.74 -13.15
CA MET A 70 2.85 -1.70 -11.96
C MET A 70 3.29 -3.10 -11.51
N GLU A 71 2.38 -4.07 -11.48
CA GLU A 71 2.66 -5.47 -11.11
C GLU A 71 3.66 -6.13 -12.07
N SER A 72 3.57 -5.88 -13.38
CA SER A 72 4.55 -6.36 -14.36
C SER A 72 5.94 -5.79 -14.10
N VAL A 73 6.04 -4.48 -13.83
CA VAL A 73 7.31 -3.82 -13.48
C VAL A 73 7.89 -4.37 -12.17
N LEU A 74 7.05 -4.53 -11.14
CA LEU A 74 7.43 -5.13 -9.85
C LEU A 74 7.84 -6.61 -9.98
N SER A 75 7.27 -7.35 -10.94
CA SER A 75 7.65 -8.74 -11.23
C SER A 75 9.09 -8.82 -11.75
N LEU A 76 9.47 -7.96 -12.70
CA LEU A 76 10.85 -7.89 -13.19
C LEU A 76 11.85 -7.50 -12.08
N LEU A 77 11.45 -6.61 -11.17
CA LEU A 77 12.26 -6.22 -10.02
C LEU A 77 12.43 -7.38 -9.02
N ARG A 78 11.34 -8.09 -8.69
CA ARG A 78 11.34 -9.28 -7.83
C ARG A 78 12.21 -10.41 -8.39
N GLU A 79 12.18 -10.59 -9.72
CA GLU A 79 13.00 -11.56 -10.45
C GLU A 79 14.44 -11.08 -10.70
N LYS A 80 14.80 -9.88 -10.23
CA LYS A 80 16.12 -9.24 -10.42
C LYS A 80 16.54 -9.08 -11.89
N LYS A 81 15.56 -9.00 -12.80
CA LYS A 81 15.74 -8.73 -14.24
C LYS A 81 15.99 -7.24 -14.52
N ILE A 82 15.48 -6.36 -13.67
CA ILE A 82 15.78 -4.94 -13.64
C ILE A 82 16.33 -4.56 -12.26
N ALA A 83 17.17 -3.52 -12.20
CA ALA A 83 17.67 -2.95 -10.95
C ALA A 83 16.78 -1.78 -10.50
N PRO A 84 16.73 -1.45 -9.20
CA PRO A 84 16.15 -0.19 -8.74
C PRO A 84 16.85 0.99 -9.38
N SER A 85 16.10 2.04 -9.67
CA SER A 85 16.65 3.31 -10.12
C SER A 85 15.67 4.45 -9.79
N PRO A 86 16.14 5.70 -9.69
CA PRO A 86 15.25 6.84 -9.46
C PRO A 86 14.09 6.92 -10.46
N LYS A 87 14.34 6.58 -11.73
CA LYS A 87 13.31 6.53 -12.79
C LYS A 87 12.26 5.45 -12.55
N LEU A 88 12.66 4.29 -12.03
CA LEU A 88 11.75 3.18 -11.70
C LEU A 88 10.84 3.58 -10.54
N THR A 89 11.42 4.13 -9.48
CA THR A 89 10.67 4.63 -8.32
C THR A 89 9.74 5.78 -8.68
N ASP A 90 10.17 6.70 -9.54
CA ASP A 90 9.33 7.82 -10.02
C ASP A 90 8.10 7.33 -10.80
N ALA A 91 8.26 6.37 -11.72
CA ALA A 91 7.14 5.80 -12.47
C ALA A 91 6.18 4.99 -11.59
N LEU A 92 6.70 4.23 -10.61
CA LEU A 92 5.86 3.48 -9.66
C LEU A 92 5.09 4.40 -8.70
N LEU A 93 5.69 5.50 -8.23
CA LEU A 93 4.99 6.51 -7.43
C LEU A 93 3.92 7.25 -8.26
N SER A 94 4.20 7.57 -9.53
CA SER A 94 3.21 8.14 -10.45
C SER A 94 2.03 7.19 -10.70
N GLY A 95 2.27 5.87 -10.74
CA GLY A 95 1.21 4.86 -10.75
C GLY A 95 0.39 4.82 -9.45
N VAL A 96 1.03 4.97 -8.28
CA VAL A 96 0.34 5.13 -6.99
C VAL A 96 -0.53 6.38 -6.96
N ASP A 97 -0.08 7.50 -7.53
CA ASP A 97 -0.87 8.75 -7.60
C ASP A 97 -2.12 8.59 -8.46
N ALA A 98 -1.99 7.97 -9.64
CA ALA A 98 -3.13 7.68 -10.51
C ALA A 98 -4.13 6.75 -9.81
N LEU A 99 -3.64 5.72 -9.10
CA LEU A 99 -4.50 4.82 -8.31
C LEU A 99 -5.22 5.56 -7.16
N LYS A 100 -4.54 6.45 -6.44
CA LYS A 100 -5.16 7.27 -5.38
C LYS A 100 -6.26 8.17 -5.96
N ALA A 101 -5.97 8.93 -7.00
CA ALA A 101 -6.93 9.84 -7.62
C ALA A 101 -8.17 9.09 -8.16
N MET A 102 -7.97 7.93 -8.77
CA MET A 102 -9.07 7.07 -9.23
C MET A 102 -9.85 6.37 -8.08
N LEU A 103 -9.29 6.27 -6.88
CA LEU A 103 -10.00 5.77 -5.69
C LEU A 103 -10.66 6.89 -4.86
N GLU A 104 -10.24 8.15 -5.05
CA GLU A 104 -10.94 9.33 -4.51
C GLU A 104 -12.19 9.67 -5.34
N ASP A 105 -12.17 9.47 -6.66
CA ASP A 105 -13.37 9.46 -7.51
C ASP A 105 -13.44 8.20 -8.40
N VAL A 106 -13.97 7.13 -7.83
CA VAL A 106 -14.21 5.86 -8.54
C VAL A 106 -15.19 6.01 -9.70
N ASN A 107 -16.13 6.96 -9.64
CA ASN A 107 -17.08 7.19 -10.74
C ASN A 107 -16.41 7.91 -11.92
N GLY A 108 -15.46 8.81 -11.64
CA GLY A 108 -14.61 9.47 -12.63
C GLY A 108 -13.47 8.60 -13.18
N SER A 109 -13.10 7.50 -12.51
CA SER A 109 -11.91 6.70 -12.80
C SER A 109 -11.76 6.23 -14.26
N GLU A 110 -12.84 5.81 -14.92
CA GLU A 110 -12.81 5.38 -16.33
C GLU A 110 -12.59 6.54 -17.33
N SER A 111 -12.72 7.79 -16.88
CA SER A 111 -12.39 9.00 -17.65
C SER A 111 -10.98 9.55 -17.39
N PHE A 112 -10.24 8.96 -16.44
CA PHE A 112 -8.89 9.37 -16.09
C PHE A 112 -7.90 9.03 -17.22
N ASP A 113 -7.09 10.02 -17.65
CA ASP A 113 -6.05 9.78 -18.66
C ASP A 113 -4.83 9.10 -18.03
N LEU A 114 -4.58 7.87 -18.46
CA LEU A 114 -3.46 7.03 -18.03
C LEU A 114 -2.30 7.00 -19.04
N HIS A 115 -2.36 7.76 -20.14
CA HIS A 115 -1.39 7.69 -21.23
C HIS A 115 0.04 7.99 -20.76
N GLU A 116 0.22 8.97 -19.87
CA GLU A 116 1.55 9.37 -19.38
C GLU A 116 2.16 8.29 -18.46
N GLN A 117 1.37 7.83 -17.48
CA GLN A 117 1.81 6.87 -16.45
C GLN A 117 2.04 5.48 -17.04
N LEU A 118 1.14 5.01 -17.92
CA LEU A 118 1.34 3.78 -18.69
C LEU A 118 2.53 3.93 -19.65
N GLY A 119 2.75 5.12 -20.22
CA GLY A 119 3.92 5.41 -21.05
C GLY A 119 5.23 5.21 -20.29
N TYR A 120 5.37 5.81 -19.09
CA TYR A 120 6.55 5.63 -18.25
C TYR A 120 6.75 4.18 -17.80
N LEU A 121 5.70 3.50 -17.32
CA LEU A 121 5.78 2.11 -16.88
C LEU A 121 6.13 1.16 -18.03
N LYS A 122 5.53 1.32 -19.22
CA LYS A 122 5.87 0.51 -20.40
C LYS A 122 7.30 0.77 -20.90
N THR A 123 7.77 2.02 -20.87
CA THR A 123 9.16 2.36 -21.21
C THR A 123 10.17 1.62 -20.31
N LEU A 124 9.83 1.34 -19.05
CA LEU A 124 10.67 0.62 -18.09
C LEU A 124 10.63 -0.90 -18.23
N LEU A 125 9.68 -1.47 -18.98
CA LEU A 125 9.58 -2.91 -19.24
C LEU A 125 10.59 -3.39 -20.32
N ASN A 126 11.32 -2.49 -20.98
CA ASN A 126 12.25 -2.78 -22.09
C ASN A 126 11.59 -3.50 -23.28
N GLU A 127 10.30 -3.25 -23.52
CA GLU A 127 9.58 -3.80 -24.67
C GLU A 127 9.16 -2.70 -25.63
N ASP A 128 9.72 -2.74 -26.84
CA ASP A 128 9.07 -2.24 -28.06
C ASP A 128 7.77 -3.05 -28.26
N THR A 129 6.76 -2.76 -27.45
CA THR A 129 5.40 -3.26 -27.64
C THR A 129 4.81 -2.57 -28.87
N ALA A 130 5.12 -3.15 -30.04
CA ALA A 130 4.13 -3.22 -31.10
C ALA A 130 2.79 -3.65 -30.45
N PRO A 131 1.65 -3.05 -30.85
CA PRO A 131 0.40 -3.16 -30.11
C PRO A 131 0.05 -4.63 -29.84
N GLU A 132 -0.18 -4.97 -28.57
CA GLU A 132 -0.39 -6.34 -28.13
C GLU A 132 -1.52 -6.99 -28.95
N THR A 133 -1.18 -8.06 -29.68
CA THR A 133 -2.18 -8.87 -30.40
C THR A 133 -3.03 -9.59 -29.36
N THR A 134 -4.10 -8.95 -28.91
CA THR A 134 -5.12 -9.58 -28.09
C THR A 134 -5.91 -10.56 -28.96
N VAL A 135 -5.99 -11.82 -28.53
CA VAL A 135 -6.65 -12.87 -29.32
C VAL A 135 -8.01 -13.16 -28.70
N THR A 136 -9.06 -12.89 -29.48
CA THR A 136 -10.44 -13.19 -29.08
C THR A 136 -10.68 -14.69 -29.16
N VAL A 137 -10.84 -15.36 -28.02
CA VAL A 137 -11.04 -16.82 -27.98
C VAL A 137 -12.50 -17.15 -28.33
N LYS A 138 -12.75 -17.70 -29.53
CA LYS A 138 -14.10 -17.97 -30.04
C LYS A 138 -14.46 -19.45 -30.05
N GLU A 139 -15.75 -19.75 -29.90
CA GLU A 139 -16.26 -21.12 -29.87
C GLU A 139 -16.33 -21.80 -31.24
N LYS A 140 -16.01 -23.11 -31.27
CA LYS A 140 -16.49 -24.03 -32.31
C LYS A 140 -18.00 -24.25 -32.12
N ASN A 141 -18.80 -23.88 -33.14
CA ASN A 141 -20.27 -24.04 -33.27
C ASN A 141 -21.16 -23.05 -32.48
N ALA A 142 -21.25 -21.81 -32.96
CA ALA A 142 -22.13 -20.75 -32.46
C ALA A 142 -23.64 -21.01 -32.69
N ASN A 143 -24.25 -21.94 -31.94
CA ASN A 143 -25.69 -22.24 -31.96
C ASN A 143 -26.43 -21.95 -30.63
N HIS A 144 -25.72 -21.57 -29.58
CA HIS A 144 -26.31 -21.06 -28.33
C HIS A 144 -25.69 -19.69 -28.03
N ALA A 145 -26.54 -18.68 -27.87
CA ALA A 145 -26.12 -17.31 -27.62
C ALA A 145 -25.53 -17.14 -26.21
N HIS A 146 -24.78 -16.06 -26.02
CA HIS A 146 -24.14 -15.67 -24.76
C HIS A 146 -23.07 -16.67 -24.28
N LEU A 147 -21.90 -16.64 -24.91
CA LEU A 147 -20.63 -16.73 -24.20
C LEU A 147 -19.87 -15.41 -24.40
N SER A 148 -18.89 -15.16 -23.55
CA SER A 148 -18.25 -13.84 -23.42
C SER A 148 -16.86 -13.88 -24.07
N ASP A 149 -16.55 -12.89 -24.92
CA ASP A 149 -15.32 -12.85 -25.73
C ASP A 149 -14.09 -12.58 -24.83
N PHE A 150 -13.47 -13.65 -24.30
CA PHE A 150 -12.21 -13.56 -23.55
C PHE A 150 -11.11 -12.91 -24.41
N THR A 151 -10.48 -11.88 -23.87
CA THR A 151 -9.53 -11.01 -24.59
C THR A 151 -8.17 -11.06 -23.89
N VAL A 152 -7.42 -12.15 -24.16
CA VAL A 152 -6.17 -12.48 -23.45
C VAL A 152 -4.95 -12.16 -24.32
N PRO A 153 -3.82 -11.68 -23.74
CA PRO A 153 -2.58 -11.51 -24.48
C PRO A 153 -2.05 -12.84 -25.03
N GLU A 154 -1.69 -12.87 -26.32
CA GLU A 154 -1.20 -14.08 -27.00
C GLU A 154 0.01 -14.73 -26.30
N ARG A 155 0.83 -13.92 -25.61
CA ARG A 155 2.00 -14.34 -24.82
C ARG A 155 1.63 -15.21 -23.62
N GLU A 156 0.52 -14.91 -22.94
CA GLU A 156 0.06 -15.69 -21.79
C GLU A 156 -0.48 -17.05 -22.23
N ILE A 157 -1.25 -17.09 -23.34
CA ILE A 157 -1.69 -18.33 -23.98
C ILE A 157 -0.46 -19.19 -24.37
N LYS A 158 0.56 -18.59 -25.00
CA LYS A 158 1.81 -19.28 -25.35
C LYS A 158 2.56 -19.82 -24.13
N GLU A 159 2.62 -19.05 -23.03
CA GLU A 159 3.24 -19.51 -21.78
C GLU A 159 2.50 -20.73 -21.20
N ILE A 160 1.17 -20.67 -21.13
CA ILE A 160 0.30 -21.74 -20.61
C ILE A 160 0.48 -23.04 -21.43
N LEU A 161 0.48 -22.93 -22.76
CA LEU A 161 0.62 -24.08 -23.66
C LEU A 161 2.04 -24.68 -23.64
N SER A 162 3.08 -23.85 -23.58
CA SER A 162 4.47 -24.36 -23.47
C SER A 162 4.73 -25.18 -22.20
N LYS A 163 3.88 -25.01 -21.16
CA LYS A 163 3.93 -25.76 -19.91
C LYS A 163 2.97 -26.98 -19.88
N GLY A 164 2.28 -27.27 -20.98
CA GLY A 164 1.43 -28.46 -21.13
C GLY A 164 0.04 -28.36 -20.50
N TYR A 165 -0.46 -27.15 -20.22
CA TYR A 165 -1.82 -26.94 -19.71
C TYR A 165 -2.86 -26.94 -20.85
N HIS A 166 -4.03 -27.52 -20.59
CA HIS A 166 -5.21 -27.41 -21.43
C HIS A 166 -6.10 -26.24 -20.97
N LEU A 167 -6.67 -25.50 -21.92
CA LEU A 167 -7.54 -24.35 -21.66
C LEU A 167 -9.02 -24.71 -21.79
N TYR A 168 -9.82 -24.26 -20.84
CA TYR A 168 -11.26 -24.49 -20.75
C TYR A 168 -12.01 -23.19 -20.45
N ALA A 169 -13.11 -22.96 -21.17
CA ALA A 169 -14.15 -22.04 -20.73
C ALA A 169 -15.08 -22.80 -19.78
N VAL A 170 -15.28 -22.27 -18.57
CA VAL A 170 -16.10 -22.88 -17.51
C VAL A 170 -17.17 -21.89 -17.08
N ARG A 171 -18.44 -22.20 -17.37
CA ARG A 171 -19.58 -21.40 -16.90
C ARG A 171 -20.16 -21.98 -15.61
N ILE A 172 -20.34 -21.15 -14.58
CA ILE A 172 -21.11 -21.52 -13.38
C ILE A 172 -22.33 -20.62 -13.20
N LEU A 173 -23.41 -21.17 -12.65
CA LEU A 173 -24.64 -20.46 -12.34
C LEU A 173 -24.76 -20.36 -10.81
N LEU A 174 -24.50 -19.19 -10.20
CA LEU A 174 -24.26 -19.13 -8.74
C LEU A 174 -25.42 -19.71 -7.92
N ASN A 175 -26.64 -19.39 -8.31
CA ASN A 175 -27.86 -19.81 -7.62
C ASN A 175 -28.10 -21.34 -7.64
N LYS A 176 -27.40 -22.10 -8.48
CA LYS A 176 -27.68 -23.51 -8.80
C LYS A 176 -26.46 -24.42 -8.66
N ASP A 177 -25.30 -23.97 -9.11
CA ASP A 177 -24.07 -24.76 -9.04
C ASP A 177 -23.32 -24.58 -7.71
N LEU A 178 -23.54 -23.44 -7.03
CA LEU A 178 -22.93 -23.12 -5.73
C LEU A 178 -23.96 -23.19 -4.59
N ARG A 179 -25.07 -22.46 -4.70
CA ARG A 179 -26.05 -22.28 -3.61
C ARG A 179 -26.72 -23.59 -3.18
N ASP A 180 -27.20 -24.39 -4.15
CA ASP A 180 -27.82 -25.70 -3.87
C ASP A 180 -26.82 -26.71 -3.27
N LYS A 181 -25.53 -26.58 -3.62
CA LYS A 181 -24.42 -27.38 -3.05
C LYS A 181 -23.86 -26.81 -1.75
N ARG A 182 -24.38 -25.67 -1.26
CA ARG A 182 -23.90 -24.90 -0.10
C ARG A 182 -22.42 -24.49 -0.16
N LYS A 183 -21.85 -24.34 -1.34
CA LYS A 183 -20.49 -23.81 -1.54
C LYS A 183 -20.55 -22.30 -1.73
N SER A 184 -19.59 -21.56 -1.18
CA SER A 184 -19.41 -20.16 -1.54
C SER A 184 -18.66 -20.02 -2.87
N PRO A 185 -18.73 -18.87 -3.56
CA PRO A 185 -17.87 -18.58 -4.71
C PRO A 185 -16.38 -18.68 -4.37
N PHE A 186 -16.00 -18.31 -3.14
CA PHE A 186 -14.64 -18.43 -2.63
C PHE A 186 -14.18 -19.89 -2.54
N ASP A 187 -15.02 -20.81 -2.03
CA ASP A 187 -14.70 -22.24 -1.99
C ASP A 187 -14.49 -22.83 -3.40
N PHE A 188 -15.30 -22.38 -4.36
CA PHE A 188 -15.17 -22.80 -5.76
C PHE A 188 -13.88 -22.29 -6.41
N ILE A 189 -13.55 -21.01 -6.21
CA ILE A 189 -12.31 -20.42 -6.73
C ILE A 189 -11.08 -21.11 -6.12
N ASN A 190 -11.02 -21.30 -4.80
CA ASN A 190 -9.93 -22.03 -4.13
C ASN A 190 -9.80 -23.48 -4.65
N ASN A 191 -10.92 -24.18 -4.88
CA ASN A 191 -10.89 -25.53 -5.47
C ASN A 191 -10.31 -25.49 -6.88
N MET A 192 -10.75 -24.54 -7.71
CA MET A 192 -10.26 -24.38 -9.08
C MET A 192 -8.76 -24.03 -9.12
N GLU A 193 -8.28 -23.12 -8.27
CA GLU A 193 -6.84 -22.80 -8.12
C GLU A 193 -6.01 -24.00 -7.63
N SER A 194 -6.58 -24.88 -6.79
CA SER A 194 -5.90 -26.12 -6.37
C SER A 194 -5.76 -27.14 -7.51
N LEU A 195 -6.51 -26.97 -8.59
CA LEU A 195 -6.58 -27.86 -9.75
C LEU A 195 -5.92 -27.26 -11.02
N GLY A 196 -5.52 -25.99 -11.01
CA GLY A 196 -4.94 -25.31 -12.17
C GLY A 196 -4.80 -23.80 -12.01
N ARG A 197 -4.42 -23.10 -13.09
CA ARG A 197 -4.30 -21.65 -13.15
C ARG A 197 -5.61 -21.02 -13.63
N TYR A 198 -6.20 -20.15 -12.82
CA TYR A 198 -7.14 -19.13 -13.30
C TYR A 198 -6.43 -18.18 -14.28
N VAL A 199 -7.07 -17.82 -15.39
CA VAL A 199 -6.52 -16.89 -16.39
C VAL A 199 -7.33 -15.61 -16.46
N ASP A 200 -8.66 -15.72 -16.58
CA ASP A 200 -9.58 -14.58 -16.72
C ASP A 200 -10.99 -14.97 -16.26
N SER A 201 -11.87 -14.02 -15.97
CA SER A 201 -13.31 -14.28 -15.78
C SER A 201 -14.20 -13.06 -16.02
N PHE A 202 -15.46 -13.34 -16.37
CA PHE A 202 -16.47 -12.34 -16.70
C PHE A 202 -17.81 -12.69 -16.05
N LEU A 203 -18.52 -11.69 -15.53
CA LEU A 203 -19.89 -11.84 -14.99
C LEU A 203 -20.92 -11.48 -16.06
N ASP A 204 -21.71 -12.46 -16.49
CA ASP A 204 -22.76 -12.23 -17.47
C ASP A 204 -24.00 -11.60 -16.85
N ILE A 205 -24.03 -10.27 -16.83
CA ILE A 205 -25.18 -9.45 -16.42
C ILE A 205 -26.24 -9.28 -17.53
N ARG A 206 -26.06 -9.85 -18.73
CA ARG A 206 -26.97 -9.64 -19.89
C ARG A 206 -28.38 -10.23 -19.65
N SER A 207 -28.52 -11.13 -18.67
CA SER A 207 -29.78 -11.78 -18.26
C SER A 207 -30.51 -11.06 -17.11
N VAL A 208 -30.03 -9.89 -16.67
CA VAL A 208 -30.47 -9.24 -15.42
C VAL A 208 -30.86 -7.77 -15.68
N GLY A 209 -32.11 -7.41 -15.44
CA GLY A 209 -32.62 -6.04 -15.61
C GLY A 209 -32.34 -5.11 -14.41
N GLY A 210 -31.98 -5.66 -13.25
CA GLY A 210 -31.57 -4.92 -12.07
C GLY A 210 -31.37 -5.83 -10.85
N LEU A 211 -31.00 -5.25 -9.70
CA LEU A 211 -30.68 -6.00 -8.47
C LEU A 211 -31.79 -6.92 -7.96
N SER A 212 -33.05 -6.63 -8.28
CA SER A 212 -34.20 -7.49 -7.98
C SER A 212 -34.11 -8.82 -8.73
N ASP A 213 -33.81 -8.75 -10.03
CA ASP A 213 -33.78 -9.91 -10.93
C ASP A 213 -32.60 -10.85 -10.61
N CYS A 214 -31.54 -10.35 -9.97
CA CYS A 214 -30.40 -11.16 -9.49
C CYS A 214 -30.80 -12.32 -8.56
N LEU A 215 -31.94 -12.18 -7.86
CA LEU A 215 -32.42 -13.17 -6.89
C LEU A 215 -33.29 -14.26 -7.54
N ASP A 216 -33.98 -13.92 -8.63
CA ASP A 216 -34.91 -14.81 -9.33
C ASP A 216 -34.31 -15.43 -10.62
N ASN A 217 -33.31 -14.79 -11.24
CA ASN A 217 -32.63 -15.29 -12.45
C ASN A 217 -31.31 -16.04 -12.13
N GLU A 218 -30.87 -16.87 -13.08
CA GLU A 218 -29.56 -17.52 -13.04
C GLU A 218 -28.46 -16.54 -13.52
N LEU A 219 -27.83 -15.82 -12.58
CA LEU A 219 -26.56 -15.12 -12.81
C LEU A 219 -25.46 -16.13 -13.17
N ALA A 220 -24.69 -15.84 -14.22
CA ALA A 220 -23.65 -16.71 -14.74
C ALA A 220 -22.26 -16.05 -14.69
N PHE A 221 -21.26 -16.75 -14.12
CA PHE A 221 -19.85 -16.39 -14.30
C PHE A 221 -19.22 -17.28 -15.38
N ASP A 222 -18.51 -16.66 -16.32
CA ASP A 222 -17.66 -17.31 -17.31
C ASP A 222 -16.20 -17.23 -16.84
N PHE A 223 -15.55 -18.37 -16.64
CA PHE A 223 -14.13 -18.47 -16.27
C PHE A 223 -13.30 -19.02 -17.43
N LEU A 224 -12.08 -18.47 -17.61
CA LEU A 224 -11.04 -19.07 -18.42
C LEU A 224 -10.03 -19.78 -17.49
N PHE A 225 -9.98 -21.10 -17.60
CA PHE A 225 -9.25 -21.97 -16.68
C PHE A 225 -8.23 -22.85 -17.42
N ALA A 226 -7.00 -22.88 -16.92
CA ALA A 226 -5.89 -23.66 -17.46
C ALA A 226 -5.49 -24.79 -16.50
N THR A 227 -5.67 -26.05 -16.90
CA THR A 227 -5.32 -27.21 -16.06
C THR A 227 -4.61 -28.30 -16.86
N ILE A 228 -3.76 -29.09 -16.19
CA ILE A 228 -3.15 -30.31 -16.75
C ILE A 228 -4.14 -31.49 -16.83
N LEU A 229 -5.35 -31.34 -16.29
CA LEU A 229 -6.39 -32.36 -16.34
C LEU A 229 -6.99 -32.48 -17.75
N GLU A 230 -7.15 -33.70 -18.23
CA GLU A 230 -7.85 -33.99 -19.49
C GLU A 230 -9.35 -33.68 -19.40
N ARG A 231 -9.98 -33.43 -20.55
CA ARG A 231 -11.36 -32.92 -20.68
C ARG A 231 -12.43 -33.74 -19.94
N ASP A 232 -12.24 -35.05 -19.79
CA ASP A 232 -13.19 -35.91 -19.09
C ASP A 232 -13.07 -35.88 -17.55
N LEU A 233 -11.95 -35.37 -17.02
CA LEU A 233 -11.68 -35.27 -15.58
C LEU A 233 -12.10 -33.91 -14.98
N VAL A 234 -11.96 -32.81 -15.72
CA VAL A 234 -12.32 -31.45 -15.25
C VAL A 234 -13.76 -31.35 -14.71
N PRO A 235 -14.80 -31.94 -15.35
CA PRO A 235 -16.18 -31.90 -14.83
C PRO A 235 -16.36 -32.63 -13.50
N MET A 236 -15.57 -33.69 -13.25
CA MET A 236 -15.57 -34.40 -11.97
C MET A 236 -14.85 -33.59 -10.89
N ALA A 237 -13.72 -32.95 -11.23
CA ALA A 237 -12.90 -32.18 -10.29
C ALA A 237 -13.52 -30.83 -9.87
N LEU A 238 -14.29 -30.19 -10.76
CA LEU A 238 -15.06 -28.97 -10.47
C LEU A 238 -16.51 -29.25 -10.00
N GLU A 239 -16.94 -30.51 -10.00
CA GLU A 239 -18.33 -30.95 -9.72
C GLU A 239 -19.41 -30.26 -10.60
N LEU A 240 -19.10 -30.01 -11.87
CA LEU A 240 -20.00 -29.33 -12.81
C LEU A 240 -20.51 -30.27 -13.93
N PRO A 241 -21.73 -30.06 -14.45
CA PRO A 241 -22.21 -30.63 -15.70
C PRO A 241 -21.19 -30.50 -16.86
N LYS A 242 -21.10 -31.51 -17.74
CA LYS A 242 -20.18 -31.48 -18.89
C LYS A 242 -20.52 -30.41 -19.92
N GLU A 243 -21.76 -29.92 -19.89
CA GLU A 243 -22.33 -28.91 -20.77
C GLU A 243 -21.83 -27.49 -20.44
N GLN A 244 -21.36 -27.30 -19.20
CA GLN A 244 -20.82 -26.04 -18.65
C GLN A 244 -19.30 -25.89 -18.84
N ILE A 245 -18.59 -26.98 -19.13
CA ILE A 245 -17.12 -26.99 -19.32
C ILE A 245 -16.79 -27.28 -20.77
N ARG A 246 -16.23 -26.29 -21.46
CA ARG A 246 -15.92 -26.35 -22.89
C ARG A 246 -14.42 -26.22 -23.11
N SER A 247 -13.84 -27.26 -23.71
CA SER A 247 -12.43 -27.26 -24.13
C SER A 247 -12.21 -26.23 -25.24
N ILE A 248 -11.28 -25.31 -25.04
CA ILE A 248 -10.88 -24.34 -26.06
C ILE A 248 -9.94 -25.05 -27.04
N ASP A 249 -10.34 -25.07 -28.30
CA ASP A 249 -9.78 -25.93 -29.33
C ASP A 249 -8.81 -25.15 -30.22
N LEU A 250 -7.52 -25.29 -29.91
CA LEU A 250 -6.42 -24.49 -30.46
C LEU A 250 -5.89 -24.99 -31.82
N ASP A 251 -6.65 -25.85 -32.51
CA ASP A 251 -6.36 -26.30 -33.88
C ASP A 251 -6.14 -25.14 -34.88
N GLU A 252 -6.71 -23.96 -34.60
CA GLU A 252 -6.55 -22.76 -35.44
C GLU A 252 -5.13 -22.15 -35.27
N PHE A 253 -4.63 -22.06 -34.03
CA PHE A 253 -3.23 -21.68 -33.73
C PHE A 253 -2.23 -22.67 -34.34
N HIS A 254 -2.49 -23.98 -34.26
CA HIS A 254 -1.62 -24.99 -34.87
C HIS A 254 -1.50 -24.84 -36.39
N LYS A 255 -2.54 -24.36 -37.08
CA LYS A 255 -2.50 -24.11 -38.53
C LYS A 255 -1.66 -22.89 -38.90
N GLU A 256 -1.71 -21.80 -38.13
CA GLU A 256 -0.84 -20.65 -38.39
C GLU A 256 0.63 -20.97 -38.12
N MET A 257 0.94 -21.72 -37.05
CA MET A 257 2.31 -22.18 -36.79
C MET A 257 2.83 -23.16 -37.87
N ALA A 258 1.96 -23.96 -38.48
CA ALA A 258 2.32 -24.87 -39.56
C ALA A 258 2.52 -24.19 -40.94
N ALA A 259 2.20 -22.91 -41.08
CA ALA A 259 2.29 -22.18 -42.36
C ALA A 259 3.71 -21.68 -42.70
N ALA A 260 4.66 -21.76 -41.76
CA ALA A 260 6.07 -21.41 -42.02
C ALA A 260 6.77 -22.54 -42.80
N PRO A 261 7.34 -22.28 -44.00
CA PRO A 261 8.03 -23.32 -44.75
C PRO A 261 9.33 -23.75 -44.04
N PRO A 262 9.63 -25.06 -43.94
CA PRO A 262 10.82 -25.52 -43.23
C PRO A 262 12.09 -25.10 -43.96
N LEU A 263 12.96 -24.34 -43.29
CA LEU A 263 14.31 -24.09 -43.76
C LEU A 263 15.11 -25.41 -43.82
N PRO A 264 15.93 -25.63 -44.85
CA PRO A 264 16.59 -26.91 -45.07
C PRO A 264 17.66 -27.17 -44.00
N ILE A 265 17.45 -28.21 -43.20
CA ILE A 265 18.43 -28.69 -42.21
C ILE A 265 19.60 -29.33 -42.97
N ALA A 266 20.76 -28.68 -42.95
CA ALA A 266 22.01 -29.28 -43.39
C ALA A 266 22.45 -30.36 -42.38
N PRO A 267 22.98 -31.52 -42.83
CA PRO A 267 23.42 -32.58 -41.92
C PRO A 267 24.62 -32.13 -41.08
N PRO A 268 24.72 -32.53 -39.80
CA PRO A 268 25.83 -32.15 -38.93
C PRO A 268 27.16 -32.79 -39.40
N PRO A 269 28.30 -32.10 -39.25
CA PRO A 269 29.61 -32.67 -39.57
C PRO A 269 29.98 -33.80 -38.58
N PRO A 270 30.78 -34.80 -39.01
CA PRO A 270 31.12 -35.96 -38.19
C PRO A 270 32.07 -35.61 -37.04
N ILE A 271 31.80 -36.20 -35.87
CA ILE A 271 32.62 -36.03 -34.65
C ILE A 271 33.92 -36.85 -34.76
N PRO A 272 35.13 -36.25 -34.64
CA PRO A 272 36.38 -36.99 -34.50
C PRO A 272 36.48 -37.67 -33.13
N SER A 273 37.03 -38.89 -33.08
CA SER A 273 36.94 -39.77 -31.91
C SER A 273 38.22 -39.88 -31.07
N ARG A 274 38.04 -40.04 -29.74
CA ARG A 274 38.98 -40.64 -28.77
C ARG A 274 40.21 -39.79 -28.36
N PRO A 275 40.90 -40.10 -27.23
CA PRO A 275 40.79 -41.30 -26.37
C PRO A 275 40.26 -41.10 -24.95
N ILE A 276 40.10 -42.23 -24.25
CA ILE A 276 39.73 -42.39 -22.83
C ILE A 276 40.95 -42.93 -22.08
N VAL A 277 41.12 -42.53 -20.81
CA VAL A 277 42.00 -43.13 -19.79
C VAL A 277 41.20 -43.02 -18.48
N GLU A 278 40.52 -44.07 -18.03
CA GLU A 278 40.99 -45.13 -17.10
C GLU A 278 41.23 -44.65 -15.65
N GLU A 279 40.16 -44.79 -14.83
CA GLU A 279 40.07 -45.52 -13.52
C GLU A 279 41.12 -45.32 -12.38
N PRO A 280 40.92 -45.83 -11.13
CA PRO A 280 39.84 -46.70 -10.61
C PRO A 280 39.12 -46.20 -9.31
N VAL A 281 38.28 -47.07 -8.72
CA VAL A 281 37.55 -46.93 -7.45
C VAL A 281 38.08 -47.94 -6.40
N GLN A 282 38.05 -47.62 -5.09
CA GLN A 282 38.02 -48.51 -3.88
C GLN A 282 38.39 -47.71 -2.60
N GLU A 283 38.26 -48.16 -1.34
CA GLU A 283 37.19 -48.84 -0.55
C GLU A 283 37.63 -48.85 0.95
N GLU A 284 36.73 -48.54 1.90
CA GLU A 284 36.78 -48.83 3.36
C GLU A 284 38.01 -48.32 4.20
N HIS A 285 38.15 -48.44 5.55
CA HIS A 285 37.41 -49.15 6.63
C HIS A 285 37.52 -48.44 8.03
N HIS A 286 36.85 -49.03 9.04
CA HIS A 286 36.72 -48.78 10.52
C HIS A 286 37.97 -48.32 11.35
N ALA A 287 37.93 -48.02 12.67
CA ALA A 287 37.09 -48.38 13.85
C ALA A 287 37.25 -47.31 15.00
N GLU A 288 36.77 -47.32 16.27
CA GLU A 288 35.78 -47.99 17.17
C GLU A 288 35.69 -47.09 18.48
N GLN A 289 35.05 -47.30 19.66
CA GLN A 289 34.29 -48.37 20.38
C GLN A 289 33.44 -47.73 21.55
N ASP A 290 32.52 -48.48 22.19
CA ASP A 290 31.93 -48.45 23.57
C ASP A 290 31.76 -47.15 24.41
N ASN A 291 30.66 -46.96 25.19
CA ASN A 291 30.16 -47.85 26.26
C ASN A 291 28.63 -47.65 26.57
N VAL A 292 28.05 -48.51 27.43
CA VAL A 292 26.60 -48.66 27.71
C VAL A 292 26.28 -48.53 29.21
N GLN A 293 25.16 -47.86 29.60
CA GLN A 293 24.17 -48.38 30.60
C GLN A 293 23.02 -47.43 31.03
N SER A 294 21.86 -48.07 31.29
CA SER A 294 20.82 -47.80 32.32
C SER A 294 19.89 -46.56 32.32
N SER A 295 18.65 -46.80 31.83
CA SER A 295 17.39 -46.68 32.61
C SER A 295 16.82 -45.24 32.91
N PRO A 296 15.63 -45.06 33.54
CA PRO A 296 14.48 -44.50 32.78
C PRO A 296 13.67 -43.40 33.53
N VAL A 297 12.51 -43.00 32.95
CA VAL A 297 11.50 -42.07 33.54
C VAL A 297 12.01 -40.60 33.50
N ASP A 298 11.23 -39.56 33.16
CA ASP A 298 9.84 -39.26 33.56
C ASP A 298 9.01 -38.49 32.51
N GLN A 299 7.68 -38.48 32.68
CA GLN A 299 6.74 -37.68 31.92
C GLN A 299 6.57 -36.28 32.53
N PHE A 300 7.17 -35.25 31.95
CA PHE A 300 6.79 -33.86 32.22
C PHE A 300 6.35 -33.12 30.97
N LEU A 301 5.04 -32.80 30.95
CA LEU A 301 4.40 -31.92 29.99
C LEU A 301 5.08 -30.55 30.02
N LYS A 302 5.84 -30.20 28.98
CA LYS A 302 6.16 -28.79 28.72
C LYS A 302 4.84 -28.07 28.42
N PRO A 303 4.49 -26.97 29.11
CA PRO A 303 3.29 -26.24 28.80
C PRO A 303 3.39 -25.73 27.35
N LYS A 304 2.30 -25.85 26.59
CA LYS A 304 2.19 -25.12 25.32
C LYS A 304 2.40 -23.65 25.63
N SER A 305 3.34 -23.00 24.95
CA SER A 305 3.35 -21.55 24.86
C SER A 305 2.00 -21.12 24.31
N LEU A 306 1.22 -20.41 25.13
CA LEU A 306 0.02 -19.73 24.64
C LEU A 306 0.47 -18.77 23.54
N ILE A 307 0.08 -19.08 22.31
CA ILE A 307 0.16 -18.12 21.21
C ILE A 307 -0.87 -17.07 21.59
N HIS A 308 -0.41 -15.96 22.15
CA HIS A 308 -1.22 -14.75 22.25
C HIS A 308 -1.42 -14.24 20.83
N THR A 309 -2.52 -14.66 20.21
CA THR A 309 -3.09 -13.91 19.10
C THR A 309 -3.48 -12.54 19.66
N ASP A 310 -2.87 -11.47 19.15
CA ASP A 310 -3.38 -10.13 19.42
C ASP A 310 -4.79 -10.03 18.83
N GLU A 311 -5.82 -10.05 19.68
CA GLU A 311 -7.22 -9.87 19.26
C GLU A 311 -7.47 -8.38 18.93
N LYS A 312 -6.94 -7.93 17.78
CA LYS A 312 -7.06 -6.56 17.28
C LYS A 312 -8.47 -6.33 16.72
N ILE A 313 -9.36 -5.86 17.58
CA ILE A 313 -10.71 -5.44 17.22
C ILE A 313 -10.62 -4.19 16.34
N ARG A 314 -11.06 -4.26 15.07
CA ARG A 314 -11.32 -3.07 14.25
C ARG A 314 -12.56 -2.36 14.80
N VAL A 315 -12.48 -1.05 15.04
CA VAL A 315 -13.57 -0.22 15.60
C VAL A 315 -13.77 1.00 14.70
N SER A 316 -15.02 1.38 14.43
CA SER A 316 -15.30 2.52 13.55
C SER A 316 -14.97 3.86 14.21
N VAL A 317 -14.50 4.82 13.40
CA VAL A 317 -14.12 6.17 13.87
C VAL A 317 -15.33 6.88 14.51
N ASN A 318 -16.54 6.66 13.99
CA ASN A 318 -17.77 7.24 14.53
C ASN A 318 -18.06 6.76 15.96
N PHE A 319 -17.90 5.47 16.25
CA PHE A 319 -18.12 4.93 17.59
C PHE A 319 -17.09 5.48 18.61
N LEU A 320 -15.83 5.65 18.22
CA LEU A 320 -14.82 6.30 19.06
C LEU A 320 -15.14 7.78 19.32
N ASN A 321 -15.69 8.50 18.34
CA ASN A 321 -16.14 9.88 18.52
C ASN A 321 -17.38 9.97 19.45
N GLU A 322 -18.32 9.02 19.37
CA GLU A 322 -19.47 8.93 20.28
C GLU A 322 -19.04 8.66 21.73
N LEU A 323 -18.10 7.71 21.94
CA LEU A 323 -17.51 7.47 23.27
C LEU A 323 -16.79 8.70 23.82
N MET A 324 -16.05 9.43 22.98
CA MET A 324 -15.39 10.69 23.37
C MET A 324 -16.40 11.77 23.79
N ASN A 325 -17.50 11.93 23.06
CA ASN A 325 -18.57 12.87 23.42
C ASN A 325 -19.22 12.48 24.77
N LEU A 326 -19.52 11.19 24.96
CA LEU A 326 -20.09 10.69 26.21
C LEU A 326 -19.14 10.85 27.41
N ALA A 327 -17.84 10.63 27.22
CA ALA A 327 -16.82 10.91 28.23
C ALA A 327 -16.73 12.41 28.56
N GLY A 328 -16.88 13.29 27.56
CA GLY A 328 -16.99 14.74 27.74
C GLY A 328 -18.19 15.15 28.58
N GLU A 329 -19.37 14.63 28.27
CA GLU A 329 -20.60 14.88 29.06
C GLU A 329 -20.48 14.37 30.50
N LEU A 330 -19.85 13.21 30.72
CA LEU A 330 -19.58 12.69 32.07
C LEU A 330 -18.60 13.58 32.85
N VAL A 331 -17.62 14.20 32.18
CA VAL A 331 -16.73 15.20 32.79
C VAL A 331 -17.48 16.49 33.13
N LEU A 332 -18.38 16.97 32.26
CA LEU A 332 -19.23 18.13 32.54
C LEU A 332 -20.18 17.87 33.71
N GLY A 333 -20.89 16.73 33.70
CA GLY A 333 -21.79 16.29 34.76
C GLY A 333 -21.08 16.11 36.11
N ARG A 334 -19.86 15.54 36.12
CA ARG A 334 -18.98 15.49 37.31
C ARG A 334 -18.71 16.89 37.84
N ASN A 335 -18.28 17.82 36.98
CA ASN A 335 -17.90 19.16 37.40
C ASN A 335 -19.10 19.93 37.97
N GLN A 336 -20.29 19.78 37.38
CA GLN A 336 -21.56 20.31 37.93
C GLN A 336 -21.92 19.68 39.28
N LEU A 337 -21.84 18.35 39.39
CA LEU A 337 -22.10 17.62 40.63
C LEU A 337 -21.16 18.09 41.76
N MET A 338 -19.87 18.26 41.48
CA MET A 338 -18.91 18.80 42.45
C MET A 338 -19.27 20.22 42.89
N GLN A 339 -19.65 21.11 41.97
CA GLN A 339 -20.05 22.48 42.32
C GLN A 339 -21.30 22.53 43.22
N ILE A 340 -22.32 21.70 42.92
CA ILE A 340 -23.57 21.64 43.70
C ILE A 340 -23.37 20.95 45.06
N ALA A 341 -22.52 19.92 45.13
CA ALA A 341 -22.33 19.12 46.33
C ALA A 341 -21.26 19.65 47.30
N LEU A 342 -20.29 20.45 46.85
CA LEU A 342 -19.23 21.01 47.70
C LEU A 342 -19.75 21.83 48.91
N PRO A 343 -20.83 22.64 48.81
CA PRO A 343 -21.46 23.26 49.98
C PRO A 343 -22.05 22.25 50.98
N LEU A 344 -22.56 21.12 50.49
CA LEU A 344 -23.25 20.08 51.27
C LEU A 344 -22.29 19.18 52.06
N VAL A 345 -21.02 19.10 51.65
CA VAL A 345 -19.95 18.36 52.36
C VAL A 345 -19.83 18.76 53.84
N LYS A 346 -20.16 20.01 54.20
CA LYS A 346 -20.17 20.48 55.61
C LYS A 346 -21.26 19.82 56.47
N ALA A 347 -22.33 19.33 55.86
CA ALA A 347 -23.45 18.65 56.53
C ALA A 347 -23.34 17.11 56.43
N ALA A 348 -22.65 16.60 55.41
CA ALA A 348 -22.42 15.17 55.21
C ALA A 348 -20.93 14.91 54.89
N PRO A 349 -20.07 14.65 55.91
CA PRO A 349 -18.63 14.46 55.71
C PRO A 349 -18.29 13.32 54.73
N ASP A 350 -19.06 12.22 54.78
CA ASP A 350 -18.88 11.03 53.93
C ASP A 350 -19.20 11.28 52.45
N LEU A 351 -19.84 12.40 52.10
CA LEU A 351 -20.11 12.79 50.72
C LEU A 351 -18.80 13.13 49.97
N ASN A 352 -17.82 13.74 50.65
CA ASN A 352 -16.56 14.13 50.02
C ASN A 352 -15.75 12.93 49.47
N PRO A 353 -15.45 11.86 50.23
CA PRO A 353 -14.74 10.70 49.68
C PRO A 353 -15.52 10.01 48.54
N MET A 354 -16.86 10.01 48.56
CA MET A 354 -17.66 9.50 47.44
C MET A 354 -17.49 10.37 46.17
N LEU A 355 -17.58 11.70 46.29
CA LEU A 355 -17.35 12.63 45.18
C LEU A 355 -15.94 12.51 44.60
N GLN A 356 -14.92 12.36 45.45
CA GLN A 356 -13.53 12.15 45.03
C GLN A 356 -13.36 10.79 44.32
N HIS A 357 -14.02 9.74 44.80
CA HIS A 357 -13.98 8.42 44.15
C HIS A 357 -14.65 8.46 42.76
N ILE A 358 -15.85 9.04 42.64
CA ILE A 358 -16.54 9.24 41.35
C ILE A 358 -15.65 10.07 40.41
N SER A 359 -15.04 11.14 40.93
CA SER A 359 -14.19 12.03 40.13
C SER A 359 -12.95 11.34 39.59
N ARG A 360 -12.32 10.47 40.40
CA ARG A 360 -11.20 9.61 39.98
C ARG A 360 -11.63 8.61 38.91
N VAL A 361 -12.73 7.88 39.11
CA VAL A 361 -13.22 6.88 38.14
C VAL A 361 -13.56 7.52 36.80
N ILE A 362 -14.17 8.71 36.80
CA ILE A 362 -14.46 9.45 35.55
C ILE A 362 -13.17 9.91 34.86
N SER A 363 -12.14 10.36 35.59
CA SER A 363 -10.83 10.68 35.00
C SER A 363 -10.12 9.43 34.45
N GLU A 364 -10.13 8.31 35.17
CA GLU A 364 -9.56 7.04 34.72
C GLU A 364 -10.27 6.53 33.45
N MET A 365 -11.60 6.64 33.39
CA MET A 365 -12.37 6.29 32.20
C MET A 365 -12.06 7.23 31.03
N GLN A 366 -11.99 8.55 31.26
CA GLN A 366 -11.61 9.53 30.23
C GLN A 366 -10.22 9.21 29.65
N GLU A 367 -9.24 8.89 30.50
CA GLU A 367 -7.89 8.50 30.08
C GLU A 367 -7.93 7.25 29.18
N LYS A 368 -8.71 6.21 29.54
CA LYS A 368 -8.81 4.99 28.73
C LYS A 368 -9.53 5.21 27.40
N VAL A 369 -10.56 6.05 27.33
CA VAL A 369 -11.21 6.41 26.06
C VAL A 369 -10.27 7.24 25.17
N MET A 370 -9.49 8.16 25.73
CA MET A 370 -8.45 8.89 24.98
C MET A 370 -7.41 7.92 24.39
N LEU A 371 -6.92 6.96 25.19
CA LEU A 371 -5.92 5.97 24.74
C LEU A 371 -6.45 5.10 23.58
N MET A 372 -7.74 4.77 23.54
CA MET A 372 -8.37 4.03 22.42
C MET A 372 -8.40 4.81 21.08
N ARG A 373 -8.13 6.13 21.11
CA ARG A 373 -8.11 7.02 19.92
C ARG A 373 -6.69 7.41 19.48
N MET A 374 -5.67 6.97 20.22
CA MET A 374 -4.27 7.24 19.88
C MET A 374 -3.87 6.44 18.63
N GLN A 375 -3.04 7.03 17.78
CA GLN A 375 -2.45 6.39 16.61
C GLN A 375 -0.93 6.65 16.58
N PRO A 376 -0.12 5.73 16.04
CA PRO A 376 1.32 5.92 15.96
C PRO A 376 1.69 7.02 14.97
N MET A 377 2.68 7.83 15.33
CA MET A 377 3.21 8.93 14.52
C MET A 377 3.83 8.47 13.18
N SER A 378 4.13 7.18 13.02
CA SER A 378 4.53 6.55 11.75
C SER A 378 3.62 6.90 10.57
N LEU A 379 2.30 6.94 10.78
CA LEU A 379 1.30 7.28 9.75
C LEU A 379 1.42 8.72 9.23
N LEU A 380 1.96 9.62 10.05
CA LEU A 380 2.25 11.01 9.71
C LEU A 380 3.64 11.14 9.11
N PHE A 381 4.63 10.51 9.74
CA PHE A 381 6.04 10.58 9.33
C PHE A 381 6.29 9.92 7.98
N GLY A 382 5.61 8.81 7.64
CA GLY A 382 5.74 8.12 6.36
C GLY A 382 5.40 8.94 5.11
N LYS A 383 4.66 10.06 5.26
CA LYS A 383 4.37 11.00 4.17
C LYS A 383 5.57 11.87 3.80
N PHE A 384 6.43 12.19 4.77
CA PHE A 384 7.47 13.21 4.61
C PHE A 384 8.71 12.81 3.79
N PRO A 385 9.18 11.54 3.76
CA PRO A 385 10.26 11.14 2.86
C PRO A 385 10.00 11.53 1.40
N ARG A 386 8.74 11.39 0.94
CA ARG A 386 8.32 11.80 -0.39
C ARG A 386 8.38 13.32 -0.59
N VAL A 387 7.78 14.08 0.32
CA VAL A 387 7.79 15.56 0.27
C VAL A 387 9.21 16.12 0.26
N VAL A 388 10.13 15.55 1.04
CA VAL A 388 11.55 15.94 1.06
C VAL A 388 12.25 15.58 -0.25
N ARG A 389 12.03 14.36 -0.78
CA ARG A 389 12.60 13.89 -2.05
C ARG A 389 12.20 14.75 -3.23
N ASP A 390 10.91 15.05 -3.36
CA ASP A 390 10.37 15.80 -4.49
C ASP A 390 10.83 17.27 -4.44
N MET A 391 10.89 17.86 -3.25
CA MET A 391 11.45 19.21 -3.00
C MET A 391 12.98 19.28 -3.23
N ALA A 392 13.70 18.22 -2.86
CA ALA A 392 15.14 18.11 -3.12
C ALA A 392 15.41 18.06 -4.63
N LYS A 393 14.63 17.27 -5.38
CA LYS A 393 14.69 17.23 -6.85
C LYS A 393 14.37 18.59 -7.47
N SER A 394 13.26 19.24 -7.10
CA SER A 394 12.83 20.50 -7.76
C SER A 394 13.74 21.69 -7.50
N HIS A 395 14.47 21.72 -6.37
CA HIS A 395 15.46 22.79 -6.06
C HIS A 395 16.92 22.35 -6.33
N ASN A 396 17.14 21.19 -6.97
CA ASN A 396 18.45 20.60 -7.27
C ASN A 396 19.39 20.51 -6.05
N LYS A 397 18.89 19.88 -4.98
CA LYS A 397 19.59 19.65 -3.71
C LYS A 397 19.66 18.16 -3.37
N GLU A 398 20.60 17.83 -2.49
CA GLU A 398 20.70 16.51 -1.87
C GLU A 398 20.23 16.65 -0.42
N VAL A 399 19.16 15.95 -0.01
CA VAL A 399 18.58 16.05 1.34
C VAL A 399 18.23 14.66 1.87
N LYS A 400 18.67 14.34 3.10
CA LYS A 400 18.34 13.12 3.82
C LYS A 400 17.41 13.44 4.99
N LEU A 401 16.25 12.78 5.03
CA LEU A 401 15.34 12.79 6.17
C LEU A 401 15.75 11.71 7.19
N ILE A 402 15.64 12.01 8.47
CA ILE A 402 15.84 11.07 9.58
C ILE A 402 14.66 11.18 10.56
N THR A 403 13.87 10.14 10.67
CA THR A 403 12.75 10.01 11.60
C THR A 403 13.17 9.27 12.88
N GLN A 404 12.58 9.64 14.02
CA GLN A 404 12.79 9.00 15.33
C GLN A 404 11.50 9.09 16.16
N GLY A 405 11.12 8.02 16.86
CA GLY A 405 9.89 7.99 17.66
C GLY A 405 8.62 7.78 16.83
N GLU A 406 8.67 6.96 15.78
CA GLU A 406 7.51 6.61 14.95
C GLU A 406 6.45 5.78 15.70
N ASP A 407 6.87 5.14 16.79
CA ASP A 407 6.10 4.40 17.79
C ASP A 407 5.38 5.29 18.81
N VAL A 408 5.70 6.59 18.86
CA VAL A 408 5.01 7.55 19.75
C VAL A 408 3.56 7.69 19.31
N GLU A 409 2.63 7.50 20.24
CA GLU A 409 1.21 7.57 19.94
C GLU A 409 0.64 8.97 20.24
N LEU A 410 -0.24 9.46 19.36
CA LEU A 410 -0.87 10.76 19.46
C LEU A 410 -2.33 10.68 18.99
N ASP A 411 -3.20 11.57 19.50
CA ASP A 411 -4.61 11.60 19.12
C ASP A 411 -4.80 11.85 17.62
N LYS A 412 -5.66 11.06 16.98
CA LYS A 412 -5.94 11.13 15.53
C LYS A 412 -6.20 12.58 15.04
N SER A 413 -7.03 13.36 15.72
CA SER A 413 -7.35 14.72 15.27
C SER A 413 -6.20 15.72 15.46
N ILE A 414 -5.26 15.44 16.37
CA ILE A 414 -4.01 16.19 16.47
C ILE A 414 -3.06 15.80 15.32
N ILE A 415 -2.97 14.51 14.99
CA ILE A 415 -2.21 14.02 13.82
C ILE A 415 -2.70 14.66 12.51
N GLU A 416 -4.02 14.68 12.30
CA GLU A 416 -4.65 15.31 11.13
C GLU A 416 -4.37 16.82 11.10
N GLY A 417 -4.56 17.53 12.22
CA GLY A 417 -4.27 18.96 12.34
C GLY A 417 -2.79 19.34 12.18
N LEU A 418 -1.86 18.45 12.51
CA LEU A 418 -0.42 18.66 12.35
C LEU A 418 0.08 18.39 10.93
N SER A 419 -0.70 17.73 10.06
CA SER A 419 -0.26 17.36 8.71
C SER A 419 0.19 18.57 7.87
N ASP A 420 -0.62 19.63 7.82
CA ASP A 420 -0.31 20.84 7.04
C ASP A 420 0.84 21.66 7.66
N PRO A 421 0.85 21.99 8.98
CA PRO A 421 1.97 22.69 9.62
C PRO A 421 3.32 21.98 9.46
N LEU A 422 3.38 20.66 9.69
CA LEU A 422 4.62 19.89 9.54
C LEU A 422 5.10 19.87 8.08
N THR A 423 4.18 19.69 7.12
CA THR A 423 4.50 19.76 5.68
C THR A 423 5.11 21.11 5.30
N HIS A 424 4.56 22.22 5.83
CA HIS A 424 5.08 23.57 5.60
C HIS A 424 6.47 23.77 6.24
N LEU A 425 6.67 23.33 7.49
CA LEU A 425 7.96 23.41 8.18
C LEU A 425 9.06 22.62 7.45
N ILE A 426 8.75 21.39 7.01
CA ILE A 426 9.68 20.53 6.27
C ILE A 426 10.00 21.11 4.89
N ARG A 427 9.01 21.68 4.18
CA ARG A 427 9.23 22.42 2.93
C ARG A 427 10.17 23.61 3.15
N ASN A 428 9.98 24.38 4.22
CA ASN A 428 10.81 25.55 4.52
C ASN A 428 12.26 25.16 4.86
N SER A 429 12.48 24.07 5.60
CA SER A 429 13.82 23.50 5.80
C SER A 429 14.44 23.01 4.49
N ALA A 430 13.68 22.36 3.60
CA ALA A 430 14.21 21.85 2.34
C ALA A 430 14.51 22.95 1.30
N ASP A 431 13.63 23.95 1.13
CA ASP A 431 13.79 25.05 0.15
C ASP A 431 14.71 26.16 0.67
N HIS A 432 14.55 26.62 1.92
CA HIS A 432 15.27 27.80 2.42
C HIS A 432 16.37 27.47 3.45
N GLY A 433 16.16 26.44 4.27
CA GLY A 433 17.13 25.99 5.28
C GLY A 433 18.40 25.37 4.67
N ILE A 434 18.25 24.21 4.02
CA ILE A 434 19.36 23.48 3.41
C ILE A 434 19.95 24.25 2.21
N GLU A 435 21.28 24.37 2.18
CA GLU A 435 22.01 24.99 1.08
C GLU A 435 22.26 23.99 -0.08
N PRO A 436 22.49 24.44 -1.33
CA PRO A 436 22.87 23.55 -2.42
C PRO A 436 24.18 22.78 -2.12
N PRO A 437 24.38 21.57 -2.66
CA PRO A 437 25.52 20.70 -2.32
C PRO A 437 26.89 21.40 -2.42
N GLU A 438 27.12 22.18 -3.48
CA GLU A 438 28.36 22.93 -3.64
C GLU A 438 28.57 24.05 -2.59
N GLU A 439 27.49 24.68 -2.12
CA GLU A 439 27.58 25.71 -1.06
C GLU A 439 27.95 25.02 0.27
N ARG A 440 27.38 23.85 0.53
CA ARG A 440 27.67 23.03 1.72
C ARG A 440 29.12 22.54 1.75
N GLU A 441 29.62 22.02 0.64
CA GLU A 441 31.03 21.60 0.51
C GLU A 441 31.99 22.78 0.73
N LYS A 442 31.70 23.97 0.18
CA LYS A 442 32.49 25.20 0.40
C LYS A 442 32.44 25.69 1.86
N LEU A 443 31.38 25.37 2.61
CA LEU A 443 31.23 25.65 4.04
C LEU A 443 31.81 24.54 4.95
N GLY A 444 32.39 23.47 4.38
CA GLY A 444 32.92 22.32 5.14
C GLY A 444 31.83 21.44 5.76
N LYS A 445 30.57 21.57 5.31
CA LYS A 445 29.45 20.70 5.70
C LYS A 445 29.43 19.42 4.87
N HIS A 446 28.64 18.44 5.31
CA HIS A 446 28.34 17.28 4.49
C HIS A 446 27.56 17.69 3.23
N ARG A 447 27.82 17.00 2.12
CA ARG A 447 27.26 17.30 0.79
C ARG A 447 25.73 17.32 0.79
N TYR A 448 25.10 16.25 1.29
CA TYR A 448 23.66 16.27 1.57
C TYR A 448 23.34 17.12 2.80
N GLY A 449 22.18 17.78 2.77
CA GLY A 449 21.49 18.33 3.94
C GLY A 449 20.82 17.27 4.78
N THR A 450 20.71 17.49 6.08
CA THR A 450 20.01 16.59 7.00
C THR A 450 18.81 17.28 7.60
N ILE A 451 17.61 16.73 7.42
CA ILE A 451 16.40 17.10 8.16
C ILE A 451 16.09 15.97 9.15
N ARG A 452 15.81 16.32 10.41
CA ARG A 452 15.47 15.37 11.47
C ARG A 452 14.08 15.68 12.02
N LEU A 453 13.25 14.64 12.09
CA LEU A 453 11.97 14.62 12.79
C LEU A 453 12.10 13.67 13.98
N LYS A 454 11.78 14.15 15.18
CA LYS A 454 11.87 13.37 16.40
C LYS A 454 10.64 13.60 17.28
N ALA A 455 9.88 12.54 17.53
CA ALA A 455 8.81 12.51 18.53
C ALA A 455 9.30 11.80 19.80
N TYR A 456 8.82 12.22 20.98
CA TYR A 456 8.99 11.50 22.25
C TYR A 456 8.04 12.03 23.33
N HIS A 457 7.68 11.19 24.32
CA HIS A 457 6.96 11.64 25.51
C HIS A 457 7.92 12.21 26.57
N GLN A 458 7.61 13.38 27.13
CA GLN A 458 8.28 13.94 28.31
C GLN A 458 7.27 14.71 29.15
N GLY A 459 7.27 14.50 30.48
CA GLY A 459 6.43 15.28 31.41
C GLY A 459 4.91 15.13 31.22
N GLY A 460 4.44 14.08 30.55
CA GLY A 460 3.02 13.91 30.17
C GLY A 460 2.62 14.65 28.89
N GLN A 461 3.58 15.24 28.16
CA GLN A 461 3.39 15.88 26.86
C GLN A 461 4.12 15.09 25.76
N VAL A 462 3.62 15.15 24.53
CA VAL A 462 4.37 14.71 23.35
C VAL A 462 5.18 15.89 22.84
N HIS A 463 6.49 15.71 22.77
CA HIS A 463 7.42 16.66 22.18
C HIS A 463 7.68 16.26 20.73
N LEU A 464 7.49 17.22 19.82
CA LEU A 464 7.85 17.10 18.40
C LEU A 464 8.99 18.07 18.10
N GLU A 465 10.16 17.53 17.77
CA GLU A 465 11.34 18.29 17.38
C GLU A 465 11.56 18.16 15.87
N ILE A 466 11.63 19.31 15.18
CA ILE A 466 12.13 19.42 13.81
C ILE A 466 13.47 20.14 13.87
N SER A 467 14.46 19.65 13.17
CA SER A 467 15.77 20.29 13.06
C SER A 467 16.36 20.06 11.67
N ASP A 468 17.04 21.06 11.11
CA ASP A 468 17.87 20.92 9.93
C ASP A 468 19.32 21.36 10.20
N ASP A 469 20.25 20.93 9.36
CA ASP A 469 21.67 21.31 9.40
C ASP A 469 22.01 22.42 8.39
N GLY A 470 21.03 23.22 8.00
CA GLY A 470 21.10 24.26 6.97
C GLY A 470 21.76 25.57 7.42
N ARG A 471 21.50 26.65 6.67
CA ARG A 471 22.12 27.98 6.91
C ARG A 471 21.62 28.69 8.17
N GLY A 472 20.53 28.21 8.76
CA GLY A 472 19.86 28.83 9.91
C GLY A 472 19.13 30.14 9.55
N ILE A 473 18.47 30.74 10.55
CA ILE A 473 17.68 31.97 10.37
C ILE A 473 18.46 33.18 10.88
N ASP A 474 18.83 34.12 9.99
CA ASP A 474 19.40 35.40 10.42
C ASP A 474 18.30 36.32 10.99
N GLY A 475 18.25 36.39 12.32
CA GLY A 475 17.37 37.31 13.06
C GLY A 475 17.53 38.77 12.64
N ASN A 476 18.72 39.22 12.21
CA ASN A 476 18.92 40.60 11.78
C ASN A 476 18.19 40.90 10.47
N LEU A 477 18.18 39.97 9.52
CA LEU A 477 17.44 40.08 8.26
C LEU A 477 15.92 39.99 8.50
N VAL A 478 15.48 39.06 9.36
CA VAL A 478 14.08 38.97 9.81
C VAL A 478 13.61 40.29 10.43
N ALA A 479 14.37 40.84 11.39
CA ALA A 479 14.02 42.08 12.06
C ALA A 479 14.06 43.32 11.14
N LYS A 480 14.95 43.37 10.14
CA LYS A 480 14.92 44.42 9.09
C LYS A 480 13.62 44.37 8.29
N LYS A 481 13.25 43.21 7.75
CA LYS A 481 11.97 43.05 7.02
C LYS A 481 10.75 43.33 7.90
N ALA A 482 10.82 43.03 9.20
CA ALA A 482 9.75 43.35 10.16
C ALA A 482 9.63 44.86 10.47
N VAL A 483 10.73 45.61 10.45
CA VAL A 483 10.72 47.09 10.48
C VAL A 483 10.14 47.65 9.17
N GLU A 484 10.53 47.10 8.02
CA GLU A 484 10.08 47.56 6.70
C GLU A 484 8.58 47.31 6.48
N LYS A 485 8.05 46.18 6.96
CA LYS A 485 6.61 45.87 7.00
C LYS A 485 5.87 46.51 8.18
N GLY A 486 6.52 47.38 8.96
CA GLY A 486 5.89 48.18 10.03
C GLY A 486 5.46 47.42 11.30
N ILE A 487 5.86 46.15 11.44
CA ILE A 487 5.46 45.26 12.56
C ILE A 487 6.21 45.62 13.85
N ILE A 488 7.44 46.15 13.74
CA ILE A 488 8.24 46.64 14.87
C ILE A 488 8.90 47.99 14.55
N THR A 489 9.22 48.78 15.58
CA THR A 489 9.96 50.04 15.40
C THR A 489 11.47 49.81 15.31
N ARG A 490 12.19 50.76 14.69
CA ARG A 490 13.67 50.80 14.66
C ARG A 490 14.32 50.93 16.04
N GLU A 491 13.54 51.31 17.05
CA GLU A 491 13.98 51.40 18.45
C GLU A 491 13.86 50.03 19.13
N LEU A 492 12.71 49.36 18.97
CA LEU A 492 12.50 47.99 19.46
C LEU A 492 13.50 47.00 18.84
N MET A 493 13.79 47.13 17.54
CA MET A 493 14.82 46.33 16.86
C MET A 493 16.19 46.39 17.58
N LYS A 494 16.57 47.52 18.19
CA LYS A 494 17.86 47.67 18.87
C LYS A 494 17.91 47.04 20.26
N THR A 495 16.76 46.76 20.88
CA THR A 495 16.68 46.16 22.22
C THR A 495 16.37 44.66 22.21
N MET A 496 15.97 44.11 21.07
CA MET A 496 15.74 42.67 20.89
C MET A 496 17.07 41.90 20.80
N ASN A 497 17.11 40.71 21.40
CA ASN A 497 18.18 39.73 21.17
C ASN A 497 17.84 38.84 19.96
N SER A 498 18.81 38.06 19.46
CA SER A 498 18.64 37.24 18.27
C SER A 498 17.49 36.23 18.33
N LYS A 499 17.15 35.69 19.52
CA LYS A 499 16.01 34.75 19.66
C LYS A 499 14.68 35.48 19.50
N ASP A 500 14.55 36.66 20.09
CA ASP A 500 13.35 37.49 19.96
C ASP A 500 13.21 38.10 18.56
N MET A 501 14.32 38.39 17.88
CA MET A 501 14.32 38.71 16.45
C MET A 501 13.81 37.55 15.59
N VAL A 502 14.30 36.32 15.81
CA VAL A 502 13.82 35.14 15.08
C VAL A 502 12.34 34.84 15.38
N ARG A 503 11.87 35.05 16.62
CA ARG A 503 10.44 34.90 17.00
C ARG A 503 9.47 35.77 16.19
N LEU A 504 9.94 36.80 15.48
CA LEU A 504 9.10 37.60 14.58
C LEU A 504 8.54 36.80 13.39
N ILE A 505 9.09 35.61 13.07
CA ILE A 505 8.52 34.72 12.05
C ILE A 505 7.10 34.24 12.39
N PHE A 506 6.76 34.16 13.69
CA PHE A 506 5.44 33.78 14.22
C PHE A 506 4.51 35.00 14.45
N ARG A 507 4.62 36.04 13.61
CA ARG A 507 3.73 37.21 13.65
C ARG A 507 2.72 37.13 12.51
N ALA A 508 1.44 37.24 12.83
CA ALA A 508 0.36 37.42 11.86
C ALA A 508 0.71 38.46 10.78
N GLY A 509 0.54 38.06 9.52
CA GLY A 509 0.88 38.88 8.34
C GLY A 509 2.38 38.96 8.00
N PHE A 510 3.27 38.33 8.76
CA PHE A 510 4.70 38.32 8.46
C PHE A 510 5.12 37.10 7.63
N SER A 511 5.74 37.39 6.49
CA SER A 511 6.53 36.43 5.70
C SER A 511 7.78 37.15 5.19
N THR A 512 8.89 36.43 5.09
CA THR A 512 10.16 36.91 4.55
C THR A 512 10.22 36.91 3.03
N ALA A 513 9.25 36.27 2.35
CA ALA A 513 9.14 36.30 0.90
C ALA A 513 8.75 37.70 0.38
N ASP A 514 9.31 38.05 -0.79
CA ASP A 514 9.07 39.33 -1.47
C ASP A 514 7.94 39.25 -2.51
N HIS A 515 7.58 38.03 -2.93
CA HIS A 515 6.35 37.71 -3.65
C HIS A 515 5.59 36.61 -2.91
N ILE A 516 4.25 36.72 -2.86
CA ILE A 516 3.38 35.59 -2.51
C ILE A 516 3.25 34.74 -3.78
N THR A 517 3.65 33.47 -3.72
CA THR A 517 3.53 32.53 -4.83
C THR A 517 2.26 31.70 -4.70
N ASP A 518 1.41 31.71 -5.73
CA ASP A 518 0.10 31.05 -5.71
C ASP A 518 0.15 29.52 -5.60
N LEU A 519 1.35 28.92 -5.71
CA LEU A 519 1.61 27.48 -5.54
C LEU A 519 1.41 26.96 -4.09
N SER A 520 0.94 27.81 -3.17
CA SER A 520 0.44 27.42 -1.85
C SER A 520 -0.71 28.35 -1.46
N GLY A 521 -1.92 28.01 -1.93
CA GLY A 521 -3.13 28.84 -2.01
C GLY A 521 -3.78 29.32 -0.71
N ARG A 522 -3.00 29.58 0.34
CA ARG A 522 -3.38 30.31 1.55
C ARG A 522 -2.38 31.40 1.98
N GLY A 523 -1.22 31.52 1.32
CA GLY A 523 -0.26 32.63 1.54
C GLY A 523 0.29 32.75 2.96
N VAL A 524 0.36 31.63 3.69
CA VAL A 524 0.54 31.62 5.16
C VAL A 524 1.99 31.84 5.57
N GLY A 525 2.19 32.70 6.57
CA GLY A 525 3.44 32.76 7.35
C GLY A 525 3.53 31.60 8.34
N MET A 526 4.41 31.71 9.34
CA MET A 526 4.48 30.73 10.44
C MET A 526 3.45 31.06 11.55
N ASP A 527 2.22 31.39 11.13
CA ASP A 527 1.10 31.87 11.94
C ASP A 527 -0.04 30.82 11.96
N VAL A 528 0.34 29.53 11.96
CA VAL A 528 -0.53 28.33 11.88
C VAL A 528 -0.31 27.46 13.10
#